data_AF-A0A067GMU1-F1
#
_entry.id   AF-A0A067GMU1-F1
#
_cell.length_a   1.000
_cell.length_b   1.000
_cell.length_c   1.000
_cell.angle_alpha   90.00
_cell.angle_beta   90.00
_cell.angle_gamma   90.00
#
_symmetry.space_group_name_H-M   'P 1'
#
loop_
_entity.id
_entity.type
_entity.pdbx_description
1 polymer ?
#
loop_
_entity_poly.entity_id
_entity_poly.type
_entity_poly.pdbx_seq_one_letter_code
_entity_poly.pdbx_strand_id
1 'polypeptide(L)'
;MLPAAGDAAASSVGFCSCFSVENGGSYDDYIDGSGNRGCMHCKRSDPSSSSSCYSCSSLWLDLAPFKDSEKLRRVITASAKGFSIGAGLKGGLALFSILTRLRRRQSSASSRKIEDFSNKEAITMAIKETIRYGLFLGTFAGTFVSVDEIIGALGGHRRTARWRALLAGLIAGPSMLLTGPNTQHTSLAIYILMRAAVLASRCGINSKRFGRICKPLTWKHGDLFLMCLSSSQILSAYLLKQESLPPSYKSFLNKHGGKDAVILQGMKEMASGLPFSNLEAIEKFYKTTGVDIKLDPEMKVPCSIVHGNQGCLTHVVSFFIQAYKRALPVYLPVYLIPALIVHRKGLLERPYTILGKGLLGTARSSLFLSVYCSSAWMWTCFLFRIFEKCNIPMVAMGTFPTGLSLAIEKKSRRMEISLYCLARAIESFCACLTDIGYLPQSKNVKRADVVIFSLSTAIIMHCYAQEREVFRSKYLNVLDWVFGVPPPPCETPRCKSS
;
A
#
# COMPACT_ATOMS: atom_id res chain seq x y z
N MET A 1 5.61 56.01 -43.14
CA MET A 1 6.13 56.85 -42.04
C MET A 1 6.75 55.96 -40.99
N LEU A 2 8.00 56.23 -40.62
CA LEU A 2 8.72 55.78 -39.41
C LEU A 2 8.59 56.89 -38.33
N PRO A 3 9.14 56.78 -37.10
CA PRO A 3 9.23 55.64 -36.15
C PRO A 3 8.99 56.03 -34.66
N ALA A 4 9.00 55.06 -33.72
CA ALA A 4 9.50 55.08 -32.32
C ALA A 4 9.00 53.79 -31.59
N ALA A 5 9.78 52.88 -30.98
CA ALA A 5 10.78 52.97 -29.88
C ALA A 5 10.15 53.35 -28.51
N GLY A 6 10.27 52.64 -27.38
CA GLY A 6 10.94 51.37 -27.01
C GLY A 6 10.53 51.02 -25.53
N ASP A 7 11.17 50.18 -24.71
CA ASP A 7 12.17 49.11 -24.93
C ASP A 7 12.37 48.27 -23.62
N ALA A 8 12.74 46.97 -23.69
CA ALA A 8 13.22 46.17 -22.52
C ALA A 8 13.85 44.81 -22.92
N ALA A 9 15.03 44.50 -22.39
CA ALA A 9 15.92 43.44 -22.89
C ALA A 9 15.71 42.02 -22.32
N ALA A 10 16.14 41.02 -23.10
CA ALA A 10 16.20 39.61 -22.70
C ALA A 10 17.60 38.99 -22.94
N SER A 11 18.10 38.30 -21.91
CA SER A 11 19.09 37.20 -21.89
C SER A 11 20.06 36.99 -23.08
N SER A 12 21.36 37.08 -22.80
CA SER A 12 22.42 36.45 -23.60
C SER A 12 23.26 35.46 -22.77
N VAL A 13 23.30 34.21 -23.21
CA VAL A 13 24.28 33.20 -22.78
C VAL A 13 24.88 32.60 -24.04
N GLY A 14 26.14 32.93 -24.31
CA GLY A 14 26.83 32.49 -25.53
C GLY A 14 27.25 31.02 -25.44
N PHE A 15 26.68 30.18 -26.31
CA PHE A 15 27.25 28.87 -26.64
C PHE A 15 28.21 29.03 -27.83
N CYS A 16 29.42 28.49 -27.70
CA CYS A 16 30.40 28.49 -28.78
C CYS A 16 30.14 27.29 -29.71
N SER A 17 30.01 27.55 -31.01
CA SER A 17 29.78 26.56 -32.06
C SER A 17 31.02 26.41 -32.94
N CYS A 18 31.48 25.18 -33.14
CA CYS A 18 32.44 24.84 -34.19
C CYS A 18 31.82 23.79 -35.11
N PHE A 19 31.57 24.19 -36.35
CA PHE A 19 31.16 23.31 -37.44
C PHE A 19 32.35 22.46 -37.94
N SER A 20 32.04 21.28 -38.49
CA SER A 20 32.88 20.66 -39.53
C SER A 20 32.03 19.77 -40.43
N VAL A 21 32.04 20.14 -41.70
CA VAL A 21 31.43 19.56 -42.91
C VAL A 21 32.49 19.90 -43.97
N GLU A 22 33.04 19.01 -44.80
CA GLU A 22 32.37 18.08 -45.72
C GLU A 22 33.33 16.98 -46.27
N ASN A 23 32.75 15.91 -46.85
CA ASN A 23 33.25 15.00 -47.91
C ASN A 23 34.65 14.34 -47.90
N GLY A 24 34.65 13.00 -47.79
CA GLY A 24 34.88 12.11 -48.96
C GLY A 24 36.32 11.66 -49.33
N GLY A 25 36.53 10.35 -49.49
CA GLY A 25 37.72 9.77 -50.13
C GLY A 25 38.14 8.41 -49.56
N SER A 26 38.66 7.51 -50.41
CA SER A 26 39.00 6.10 -50.08
C SER A 26 40.51 5.81 -50.22
N TYR A 27 40.93 4.66 -49.66
CA TYR A 27 42.13 3.84 -49.92
C TYR A 27 43.38 3.94 -49.01
N ASP A 28 43.72 2.75 -48.49
CA ASP A 28 45.01 2.06 -48.26
C ASP A 28 46.10 2.44 -47.22
N ASP A 29 46.49 1.35 -46.53
CA ASP A 29 47.82 0.85 -46.15
C ASP A 29 48.70 1.36 -44.98
N TYR A 30 49.00 0.37 -44.11
CA TYR A 30 50.27 -0.02 -43.47
C TYR A 30 51.07 0.90 -42.50
N ILE A 31 51.26 0.32 -41.30
CA ILE A 31 52.49 0.25 -40.47
C ILE A 31 52.94 1.45 -39.59
N ASP A 32 52.96 1.13 -38.27
CA ASP A 32 53.87 1.51 -37.17
C ASP A 32 54.12 3.00 -36.80
N GLY A 33 54.49 3.23 -35.54
CA GLY A 33 54.95 4.55 -35.06
C GLY A 33 54.51 4.94 -33.64
N SER A 34 55.39 4.70 -32.67
CA SER A 34 55.26 5.24 -31.30
C SER A 34 55.21 6.78 -31.27
N GLY A 35 54.39 7.37 -30.37
CA GLY A 35 54.20 8.83 -30.34
C GLY A 35 53.59 9.39 -29.04
N ASN A 36 54.35 9.41 -27.96
CA ASN A 36 53.96 10.10 -26.73
C ASN A 36 53.97 11.63 -26.92
N ARG A 37 52.81 12.30 -26.86
CA ARG A 37 52.72 13.77 -26.76
C ARG A 37 51.65 14.20 -25.74
N GLY A 38 52.12 14.55 -24.55
CA GLY A 38 51.31 15.26 -23.56
C GLY A 38 50.96 16.68 -24.01
N CYS A 39 49.77 17.15 -23.63
CA CYS A 39 49.28 18.48 -24.00
C CYS A 39 50.00 19.58 -23.20
N MET A 40 50.69 20.50 -23.89
CA MET A 40 51.24 21.72 -23.29
C MET A 40 50.17 22.82 -23.24
N HIS A 41 49.45 22.97 -22.12
CA HIS A 41 48.94 24.26 -21.64
C HIS A 41 48.30 24.16 -20.24
N CYS A 42 49.13 24.14 -19.20
CA CYS A 42 48.76 24.56 -17.82
C CYS A 42 50.03 24.65 -16.96
N LYS A 43 50.53 25.87 -16.73
CA LYS A 43 51.67 26.14 -15.84
C LYS A 43 51.41 27.45 -15.09
N ARG A 44 51.98 27.55 -13.87
CA ARG A 44 51.78 28.58 -12.82
C ARG A 44 50.46 28.46 -12.03
N SER A 45 50.46 28.45 -10.68
CA SER A 45 51.55 28.73 -9.72
C SER A 45 51.48 27.87 -8.45
N ASP A 46 52.63 27.34 -8.01
CA ASP A 46 52.87 26.86 -6.63
C ASP A 46 53.44 27.98 -5.74
N PRO A 47 53.50 27.77 -4.42
CA PRO A 47 54.75 27.99 -3.69
C PRO A 47 55.23 26.76 -2.90
N SER A 48 56.50 26.43 -3.08
CA SER A 48 57.37 25.58 -2.25
C SER A 48 57.70 26.23 -0.88
N SER A 49 58.16 25.56 0.19
CA SER A 49 58.37 24.13 0.51
C SER A 49 58.80 23.96 1.98
N SER A 50 58.51 22.78 2.56
CA SER A 50 59.27 22.08 3.64
C SER A 50 59.74 22.81 4.92
N SER A 51 59.25 22.34 6.07
CA SER A 51 60.13 21.80 7.12
C SER A 51 59.43 20.67 7.90
N SER A 52 60.21 19.75 8.44
CA SER A 52 59.75 18.53 9.11
C SER A 52 60.21 18.49 10.56
N CYS A 53 59.36 18.07 11.50
CA CYS A 53 59.61 16.94 12.43
C CYS A 53 58.71 16.94 13.68
N TYR A 54 58.31 15.72 14.07
CA TYR A 54 57.92 15.26 15.42
C TYR A 54 57.17 16.21 16.38
N SER A 55 55.86 15.96 16.50
CA SER A 55 55.24 15.65 17.79
C SER A 55 53.97 14.82 17.58
N CYS A 56 53.91 13.64 18.20
CA CYS A 56 52.69 12.85 18.31
C CYS A 56 51.94 13.25 19.60
N SER A 57 50.67 12.84 19.71
CA SER A 57 49.85 12.96 20.93
C SER A 57 49.34 14.36 21.31
N SER A 58 48.23 14.80 20.70
CA SER A 58 47.12 15.55 21.37
C SER A 58 46.08 16.24 20.45
N LEU A 59 45.98 15.90 19.16
CA LEU A 59 44.95 16.46 18.25
C LEU A 59 43.94 15.41 17.79
N TRP A 60 43.06 14.99 18.71
CA TRP A 60 41.96 14.03 18.43
C TRP A 60 40.55 14.63 18.60
N LEU A 61 40.42 15.96 18.74
CA LEU A 61 39.13 16.63 18.98
C LEU A 61 38.76 17.77 18.02
N ASP A 62 39.70 18.43 17.34
CA ASP A 62 39.40 19.68 16.62
C ASP A 62 39.80 19.68 15.13
N LEU A 63 39.12 18.88 14.29
CA LEU A 63 38.92 19.20 12.86
C LEU A 63 37.80 18.40 12.14
N ALA A 64 36.56 18.42 12.66
CA ALA A 64 35.41 17.74 12.02
C ALA A 64 34.08 18.52 11.77
N PRO A 65 33.85 19.79 12.19
CA PRO A 65 32.49 20.32 12.28
C PRO A 65 31.78 20.57 10.94
N PHE A 66 32.51 20.80 9.83
CA PHE A 66 31.89 21.17 8.55
C PHE A 66 31.31 19.99 7.76
N LYS A 67 31.89 18.79 7.84
CA LYS A 67 31.44 17.62 7.06
C LYS A 67 30.21 16.94 7.68
N ASP A 68 29.95 17.18 8.95
CA ASP A 68 28.77 16.65 9.65
C ASP A 68 27.57 17.59 9.54
N SER A 69 27.77 18.89 9.32
CA SER A 69 26.69 19.86 9.07
C SER A 69 25.80 19.47 7.89
N GLU A 70 26.37 19.06 6.75
CA GLU A 70 25.59 18.63 5.59
C GLU A 70 24.82 17.32 5.83
N LYS A 71 25.43 16.34 6.50
CA LYS A 71 24.78 15.07 6.84
C LYS A 71 23.65 15.28 7.84
N LEU A 72 23.88 16.09 8.88
CA LEU A 72 22.88 16.46 9.87
C LEU A 72 21.71 17.20 9.21
N ARG A 73 21.99 18.12 8.27
CA ARG A 73 20.97 18.80 7.46
C ARG A 73 20.14 17.81 6.63
N ARG A 74 20.75 16.76 6.05
CA ARG A 74 20.01 15.67 5.35
C ARG A 74 19.10 14.91 6.31
N VAL A 75 19.60 14.49 7.47
CA VAL A 75 18.83 13.79 8.51
C VAL A 75 17.63 14.63 8.98
N ILE A 76 17.84 15.90 9.29
CA ILE A 76 16.77 16.84 9.70
C ILE A 76 15.76 17.02 8.57
N THR A 77 16.22 17.19 7.32
CA THR A 77 15.35 17.35 6.15
C THR A 77 14.48 16.10 5.90
N ALA A 78 15.08 14.91 5.96
CA ALA A 78 14.35 13.64 5.80
C ALA A 78 13.32 13.44 6.94
N SER A 79 13.70 13.78 8.18
CA SER A 79 12.81 13.73 9.34
C SER A 79 11.60 14.67 9.19
N ALA A 80 11.83 15.92 8.78
CA ALA A 80 10.77 16.92 8.57
C ALA A 80 9.82 16.52 7.43
N LYS A 81 10.35 15.96 6.34
CA LYS A 81 9.57 15.43 5.21
C LYS A 81 8.75 14.20 5.62
N GLY A 82 9.34 13.26 6.36
CA GLY A 82 8.65 12.10 6.92
C GLY A 82 7.51 12.51 7.87
N PHE A 83 7.78 13.48 8.75
CA PHE A 83 6.76 14.05 9.65
C PHE A 83 5.60 14.69 8.89
N SER A 84 5.89 15.48 7.86
CA SER A 84 4.88 16.11 7.01
C SER A 84 3.96 15.09 6.33
N ILE A 85 4.50 13.95 5.88
CA ILE A 85 3.69 12.86 5.32
C ILE A 85 2.83 12.19 6.40
N GLY A 86 3.39 11.88 7.58
CA GLY A 86 2.66 11.23 8.66
C GLY A 86 1.51 12.08 9.19
N ALA A 87 1.79 13.36 9.44
CA ALA A 87 0.79 14.34 9.84
C ALA A 87 -0.25 14.57 8.73
N GLY A 88 0.16 14.68 7.46
CA GLY A 88 -0.76 14.85 6.34
C GLY A 88 -1.71 13.68 6.12
N LEU A 89 -1.22 12.44 6.18
CA LEU A 89 -2.03 11.22 6.02
C LEU A 89 -3.08 11.08 7.12
N LYS A 90 -2.68 11.26 8.38
CA LYS A 90 -3.58 11.04 9.52
C LYS A 90 -4.47 12.26 9.78
N GLY A 91 -3.91 13.46 9.68
CA GLY A 91 -4.63 14.73 9.79
C GLY A 91 -5.68 14.91 8.70
N GLY A 92 -5.40 14.47 7.46
CA GLY A 92 -6.40 14.48 6.38
C GLY A 92 -7.61 13.58 6.66
N LEU A 93 -7.39 12.39 7.22
CA LEU A 93 -8.47 11.49 7.65
C LEU A 93 -9.26 12.06 8.84
N ALA A 94 -8.57 12.62 9.83
CA ALA A 94 -9.18 13.32 10.96
C ALA A 94 -10.07 14.48 10.49
N LEU A 95 -9.53 15.38 9.68
CA LEU A 95 -10.24 16.53 9.13
C LEU A 95 -11.47 16.10 8.31
N PHE A 96 -11.35 15.05 7.49
CA PHE A 96 -12.50 14.49 6.76
C PHE A 96 -13.57 13.90 7.70
N SER A 97 -13.18 13.21 8.77
CA SER A 97 -14.12 12.69 9.77
C SER A 97 -14.85 13.82 10.53
N ILE A 98 -14.18 14.94 10.77
CA ILE A 98 -14.77 16.13 11.41
C ILE A 98 -15.71 16.85 10.43
N LEU A 99 -15.27 17.08 9.18
CA LEU A 99 -16.10 17.67 8.12
C LEU A 99 -17.40 16.89 7.87
N THR A 100 -17.33 15.56 7.84
CA THR A 100 -18.52 14.71 7.65
C THR A 100 -19.45 14.73 8.87
N ARG A 101 -18.92 14.83 10.10
CA ARG A 101 -19.72 15.07 11.31
C ARG A 101 -20.39 16.46 11.31
N LEU A 102 -19.64 17.51 11.01
CA LEU A 102 -20.16 18.89 10.92
C LEU A 102 -21.28 19.01 9.86
N ARG A 103 -21.11 18.37 8.69
CA ARG A 103 -22.15 18.34 7.65
C ARG A 103 -23.42 17.59 8.09
N ARG A 104 -23.29 16.55 8.93
CA ARG A 104 -24.44 15.89 9.58
C ARG A 104 -25.09 16.76 10.64
N ARG A 105 -24.29 17.49 11.44
CA ARG A 105 -24.77 18.44 12.46
C ARG A 105 -25.67 19.52 11.86
N GLN A 106 -25.36 19.96 10.64
CA GLN A 106 -26.17 20.93 9.89
C GLN A 106 -27.57 20.41 9.48
N SER A 107 -27.79 19.08 9.48
CA SER A 107 -29.10 18.45 9.22
C SER A 107 -29.87 18.02 10.47
N SER A 108 -29.36 18.25 11.67
CA SER A 108 -29.98 17.76 12.92
C SER A 108 -29.87 18.79 14.04
N ALA A 109 -30.84 19.70 14.10
CA ALA A 109 -30.79 20.92 14.90
C ALA A 109 -30.91 20.75 16.44
N SER A 110 -31.14 19.53 16.93
CA SER A 110 -31.60 19.23 18.31
C SER A 110 -30.47 19.00 19.33
N SER A 111 -29.33 18.42 18.93
CA SER A 111 -28.24 18.09 19.85
C SER A 111 -27.13 19.16 19.80
N ARG A 112 -27.18 20.14 20.73
CA ARG A 112 -26.22 21.26 20.73
C ARG A 112 -25.25 21.31 21.91
N LYS A 113 -25.63 20.83 23.10
CA LYS A 113 -24.87 21.11 24.36
C LYS A 113 -24.06 19.93 24.89
N ILE A 114 -24.54 18.69 24.73
CA ILE A 114 -23.82 17.47 25.16
C ILE A 114 -22.75 17.06 24.14
N GLU A 115 -23.01 17.24 22.84
CA GLU A 115 -22.07 16.88 21.77
C GLU A 115 -20.80 17.75 21.71
N ASP A 116 -20.83 19.00 22.19
CA ASP A 116 -19.71 19.93 22.03
C ASP A 116 -18.49 19.59 22.91
N PHE A 117 -18.71 18.99 24.09
CA PHE A 117 -17.61 18.45 24.91
C PHE A 117 -16.97 17.23 24.27
N SER A 118 -17.78 16.26 23.81
CA SER A 118 -17.30 15.09 23.06
C SER A 118 -16.56 15.48 21.78
N ASN A 119 -16.97 16.57 21.13
CA ASN A 119 -16.30 17.06 19.92
C ASN A 119 -14.92 17.66 20.22
N LYS A 120 -14.75 18.38 21.35
CA LYS A 120 -13.42 18.85 21.80
C LYS A 120 -12.48 17.67 22.10
N GLU A 121 -12.97 16.63 22.78
CA GLU A 121 -12.21 15.41 23.05
C GLU A 121 -11.85 14.63 21.77
N ALA A 122 -12.79 14.53 20.82
CA ALA A 122 -12.53 13.91 19.53
C ALA A 122 -11.47 14.67 18.73
N ILE A 123 -11.48 16.02 18.78
CA ILE A 123 -10.48 16.87 18.12
C ILE A 123 -9.11 16.72 18.80
N THR A 124 -9.01 16.77 20.14
CA THR A 124 -7.72 16.61 20.83
C THR A 124 -7.14 15.21 20.64
N MET A 125 -7.97 14.16 20.65
CA MET A 125 -7.56 12.80 20.33
C MET A 125 -7.07 12.67 18.88
N ALA A 126 -7.77 13.29 17.92
CA ALA A 126 -7.36 13.29 16.52
C ALA A 126 -6.05 14.06 16.27
N ILE A 127 -5.83 15.19 16.95
CA ILE A 127 -4.55 15.93 16.92
C ILE A 127 -3.43 15.08 17.53
N LYS A 128 -3.67 14.46 18.69
CA LYS A 128 -2.71 13.58 19.38
C LYS A 128 -2.33 12.38 18.52
N GLU A 129 -3.29 11.77 17.83
CA GLU A 129 -3.03 10.68 16.88
C GLU A 129 -2.26 11.18 15.65
N THR A 130 -2.61 12.36 15.12
CA THR A 130 -1.90 12.98 13.98
C THR A 130 -0.43 13.26 14.32
N ILE A 131 -0.15 13.82 15.49
CA ILE A 131 1.23 14.09 15.96
C ILE A 131 2.01 12.78 16.15
N ARG A 132 1.40 11.73 16.72
CA ARG A 132 2.03 10.40 16.86
C ARG A 132 2.40 9.78 15.52
N TYR A 133 1.52 9.85 14.52
CA TYR A 133 1.82 9.34 13.17
C TYR A 133 2.87 10.20 12.43
N GLY A 134 2.87 11.52 12.65
CA GLY A 134 3.95 12.41 12.21
C GLY A 134 5.29 12.03 12.83
N LEU A 135 5.35 11.90 14.16
CA LEU A 135 6.55 11.53 14.90
C LEU A 135 7.08 10.16 14.47
N PHE A 136 6.19 9.17 14.32
CA PHE A 136 6.53 7.84 13.77
C PHE A 136 7.25 7.94 12.41
N LEU A 137 6.65 8.56 11.40
CA LEU A 137 7.26 8.62 10.07
C LEU A 137 8.47 9.56 9.99
N GLY A 138 8.50 10.61 10.82
CA GLY A 138 9.66 11.50 10.96
C GLY A 138 10.85 10.78 11.57
N THR A 139 10.67 10.08 12.69
CA THR A 139 11.72 9.27 13.32
C THR A 139 12.14 8.12 12.43
N PHE A 140 11.21 7.43 11.76
CA PHE A 140 11.56 6.40 10.76
C PHE A 140 12.50 6.95 9.68
N ALA A 141 12.16 8.09 9.07
CA ALA A 141 12.95 8.69 8.01
C ALA A 141 14.32 9.19 8.50
N GLY A 142 14.34 9.84 9.66
CA GLY A 142 15.56 10.31 10.31
C GLY A 142 16.51 9.19 10.68
N THR A 143 16.03 8.16 11.41
CA THR A 143 16.82 7.00 11.80
C THR A 143 17.38 6.25 10.59
N PHE A 144 16.58 6.07 9.54
CA PHE A 144 17.05 5.43 8.30
C PHE A 144 18.24 6.18 7.68
N VAL A 145 18.11 7.50 7.45
CA VAL A 145 19.18 8.31 6.83
C VAL A 145 20.41 8.39 7.75
N SER A 146 20.23 8.55 9.05
CA SER A 146 21.33 8.56 10.02
C SER A 146 22.14 7.27 9.97
N VAL A 147 21.47 6.11 10.02
CA VAL A 147 22.14 4.80 10.03
C VAL A 147 22.78 4.50 8.67
N ASP A 148 22.15 4.88 7.56
CA ASP A 148 22.68 4.70 6.21
C ASP A 148 23.95 5.55 5.94
N GLU A 149 23.99 6.79 6.44
CA GLU A 149 25.16 7.67 6.38
C GLU A 149 26.27 7.22 7.36
N ILE A 150 25.94 6.77 8.57
CA ILE A 150 26.92 6.23 9.54
C ILE A 150 27.61 4.97 8.99
N ILE A 151 26.84 4.00 8.47
CA ILE A 151 27.39 2.80 7.82
C ILE A 151 28.17 3.17 6.55
N GLY A 152 27.69 4.16 5.79
CA GLY A 152 28.36 4.69 4.60
C GLY A 152 29.69 5.39 4.88
N ALA A 153 29.83 6.00 6.06
CA ALA A 153 31.05 6.65 6.53
C ALA A 153 32.06 5.66 7.13
N LEU A 154 31.60 4.72 7.97
CA LEU A 154 32.46 3.72 8.63
C LEU A 154 33.01 2.67 7.67
N GLY A 155 32.15 2.09 6.82
CA GLY A 155 32.53 0.96 5.95
C GLY A 155 32.86 1.34 4.51
N GLY A 156 32.73 2.62 4.16
CA GLY A 156 32.89 3.13 2.79
C GLY A 156 31.72 2.81 1.88
N HIS A 157 31.13 3.85 1.27
CA HIS A 157 29.91 3.78 0.44
C HIS A 157 29.89 2.62 -0.58
N ARG A 158 31.02 2.33 -1.27
CA ARG A 158 31.09 1.26 -2.28
C ARG A 158 30.99 -0.16 -1.70
N ARG A 159 31.55 -0.41 -0.51
CA ARG A 159 31.60 -1.74 0.10
C ARG A 159 30.30 -2.09 0.84
N THR A 160 29.65 -1.09 1.44
CA THR A 160 28.43 -1.27 2.23
C THR A 160 27.13 -1.14 1.44
N ALA A 161 27.17 -0.58 0.22
CA ALA A 161 26.00 -0.33 -0.63
C ALA A 161 24.97 -1.48 -0.72
N ARG A 162 25.43 -2.74 -0.75
CA ARG A 162 24.55 -3.92 -0.87
C ARG A 162 23.67 -4.19 0.35
N TRP A 163 24.13 -3.85 1.56
CA TRP A 163 23.46 -4.25 2.81
C TRP A 163 23.13 -3.09 3.75
N ARG A 164 23.75 -1.91 3.58
CA ARG A 164 23.51 -0.72 4.43
C ARG A 164 22.03 -0.34 4.53
N ALA A 165 21.32 -0.28 3.41
CA ALA A 165 19.91 0.09 3.37
C ALA A 165 18.98 -0.98 3.99
N LEU A 166 19.40 -2.25 3.97
CA LEU A 166 18.68 -3.33 4.65
C LEU A 166 18.79 -3.16 6.17
N LEU A 167 20.01 -2.97 6.68
CA LEU A 167 20.25 -2.78 8.11
C LEU A 167 19.65 -1.46 8.63
N ALA A 168 19.79 -0.37 7.88
CA ALA A 168 19.15 0.91 8.19
C ALA A 168 17.61 0.80 8.22
N GLY A 169 17.01 0.09 7.26
CA GLY A 169 15.57 -0.16 7.24
C GLY A 169 15.08 -1.05 8.39
N LEU A 170 15.93 -1.96 8.89
CA LEU A 170 15.65 -2.79 10.06
C LEU A 170 15.72 -1.98 11.36
N ILE A 171 16.78 -1.17 11.54
CA ILE A 171 17.00 -0.33 12.72
C ILE A 171 16.00 0.84 12.79
N ALA A 172 15.51 1.34 11.65
CA ALA A 172 14.44 2.34 11.62
C ALA A 172 13.05 1.77 11.97
N GLY A 173 12.82 0.46 11.79
CA GLY A 173 11.54 -0.21 12.01
C GLY A 173 10.91 -0.01 13.41
N PRO A 174 11.67 -0.12 14.52
CA PRO A 174 11.19 0.14 15.88
C PRO A 174 10.54 1.50 16.13
N SER A 175 10.76 2.51 15.26
CA SER A 175 10.02 3.79 15.28
C SER A 175 8.49 3.62 15.33
N MET A 176 7.96 2.50 14.85
CA MET A 176 6.53 2.14 14.93
C MET A 176 5.97 2.14 16.36
N LEU A 177 6.80 1.95 17.39
CA LEU A 177 6.37 2.06 18.80
C LEU A 177 5.81 3.45 19.15
N LEU A 178 6.21 4.49 18.42
CA LEU A 178 5.79 5.88 18.64
C LEU A 178 4.31 6.14 18.28
N THR A 179 3.66 5.24 17.54
CA THR A 179 2.20 5.35 17.31
C THR A 179 1.38 5.12 18.57
N GLY A 180 1.95 4.39 19.55
CA GLY A 180 1.41 4.21 20.89
C GLY A 180 1.77 2.85 21.50
N PRO A 181 1.97 2.76 22.83
CA PRO A 181 2.38 1.52 23.50
C PRO A 181 1.33 0.41 23.40
N ASN A 182 0.05 0.75 23.56
CA ASN A 182 -1.09 -0.19 23.54
C ASN A 182 -1.80 -0.31 22.18
N THR A 183 -1.35 0.42 21.15
CA THR A 183 -1.95 0.38 19.81
C THR A 183 -1.13 -0.54 18.90
N GLN A 184 -1.59 -1.78 18.75
CA GLN A 184 -1.05 -2.69 17.74
C GLN A 184 -1.59 -2.32 16.36
N HIS A 185 -0.72 -2.26 15.34
CA HIS A 185 -1.14 -2.07 13.95
C HIS A 185 -0.78 -3.28 13.08
N THR A 186 -1.06 -4.49 13.59
CA THR A 186 -0.84 -5.79 12.93
C THR A 186 -1.30 -5.78 11.47
N SER A 187 -2.51 -5.30 11.21
CA SER A 187 -3.07 -5.09 9.87
C SER A 187 -2.17 -4.32 8.90
N LEU A 188 -1.55 -3.23 9.39
CA LEU A 188 -0.67 -2.36 8.60
C LEU A 188 0.69 -3.03 8.41
N ALA A 189 1.21 -3.68 9.44
CA ALA A 189 2.47 -4.42 9.37
C ALA A 189 2.39 -5.57 8.36
N ILE A 190 1.35 -6.41 8.41
CA ILE A 190 1.12 -7.50 7.45
C ILE A 190 0.95 -6.95 6.02
N TYR A 191 0.23 -5.85 5.83
CA TYR A 191 0.07 -5.25 4.51
C TYR A 191 1.39 -4.69 3.93
N ILE A 192 2.24 -4.09 4.77
CA ILE A 192 3.57 -3.64 4.35
C ILE A 192 4.48 -4.84 4.09
N LEU A 193 4.38 -5.93 4.85
CA LEU A 193 5.07 -7.20 4.58
C LEU A 193 4.68 -7.80 3.22
N MET A 194 3.39 -7.83 2.89
CA MET A 194 2.93 -8.32 1.59
C MET A 194 3.43 -7.45 0.43
N ARG A 195 3.53 -6.13 0.64
CA ARG A 195 4.17 -5.22 -0.33
C ARG A 195 5.68 -5.49 -0.45
N ALA A 196 6.36 -5.68 0.67
CA ALA A 196 7.78 -6.00 0.72
C ALA A 196 8.08 -7.32 -0.01
N ALA A 197 7.28 -8.36 0.22
CA ALA A 197 7.39 -9.66 -0.45
C ALA A 197 7.19 -9.57 -1.97
N VAL A 198 6.22 -8.78 -2.45
CA VAL A 198 6.01 -8.55 -3.89
C VAL A 198 7.15 -7.76 -4.53
N LEU A 199 7.71 -6.76 -3.83
CA LEU A 199 8.88 -6.03 -4.30
C LEU A 199 10.11 -6.95 -4.35
N ALA A 200 10.39 -7.68 -3.28
CA ALA A 200 11.48 -8.66 -3.20
C ALA A 200 11.35 -9.75 -4.28
N SER A 201 10.16 -10.25 -4.56
CA SER A 201 9.95 -11.23 -5.64
C SER A 201 10.26 -10.64 -7.01
N ARG A 202 10.01 -9.35 -7.25
CA ARG A 202 10.32 -8.70 -8.54
C ARG A 202 11.82 -8.53 -8.71
N CYS A 203 12.55 -8.10 -7.66
CA CYS A 203 14.00 -8.07 -7.69
C CYS A 203 14.60 -9.50 -7.83
N GLY A 204 13.98 -10.47 -7.16
CA GLY A 204 14.34 -11.89 -7.27
C GLY A 204 14.21 -12.46 -8.69
N ILE A 205 13.27 -11.95 -9.50
CA ILE A 205 13.11 -12.32 -10.92
C ILE A 205 14.29 -11.82 -11.77
N ASN A 206 14.76 -10.60 -11.52
CA ASN A 206 15.91 -10.00 -12.20
C ASN A 206 17.24 -10.68 -11.81
N SER A 207 17.29 -11.33 -10.65
CA SER A 207 18.49 -12.02 -10.15
C SER A 207 18.75 -13.37 -10.83
N LYS A 208 19.97 -13.56 -11.39
CA LYS A 208 20.43 -14.82 -12.03
C LYS A 208 20.26 -16.07 -11.14
N ARG A 209 20.23 -15.93 -9.80
CA ARG A 209 20.10 -17.05 -8.85
C ARG A 209 18.65 -17.35 -8.46
N PHE A 210 17.84 -16.32 -8.22
CA PHE A 210 16.45 -16.48 -7.75
C PHE A 210 15.41 -16.47 -8.88
N GLY A 211 15.78 -16.05 -10.09
CA GLY A 211 14.86 -15.93 -11.22
C GLY A 211 14.09 -17.19 -11.56
N ARG A 212 14.68 -18.39 -11.39
CA ARG A 212 13.97 -19.67 -11.56
C ARG A 212 12.87 -19.92 -10.52
N ILE A 213 13.10 -19.56 -9.25
CA ILE A 213 12.16 -19.79 -8.14
C ILE A 213 11.03 -18.75 -8.17
N CYS A 214 11.33 -17.50 -8.54
CA CYS A 214 10.35 -16.42 -8.57
C CYS A 214 9.54 -16.36 -9.89
N LYS A 215 9.96 -17.04 -10.96
CA LYS A 215 9.25 -17.11 -12.26
C LYS A 215 7.74 -17.47 -12.16
N PRO A 216 7.29 -18.48 -11.37
CA PRO A 216 5.86 -18.74 -11.20
C PRO A 216 5.08 -17.58 -10.57
N LEU A 217 5.71 -16.75 -9.73
CA LEU A 217 5.07 -15.57 -9.13
C LEU A 217 4.77 -14.45 -10.15
N THR A 218 5.38 -14.50 -11.34
CA THR A 218 5.16 -13.54 -12.45
C THR A 218 3.90 -13.82 -13.28
N TRP A 219 3.02 -14.73 -12.88
CA TRP A 219 1.86 -15.11 -13.66
C TRP A 219 0.99 -13.89 -14.06
N LYS A 220 0.68 -13.75 -15.35
CA LYS A 220 -0.05 -12.62 -15.96
C LYS A 220 -1.38 -12.28 -15.25
N HIS A 221 -2.01 -13.28 -14.63
CA HIS A 221 -3.27 -13.20 -13.90
C HIS A 221 -3.14 -13.47 -12.39
N GLY A 222 -1.93 -13.37 -11.84
CA GLY A 222 -1.66 -13.54 -10.40
C GLY A 222 -2.44 -12.56 -9.52
N ASP A 223 -2.82 -11.38 -10.03
CA ASP A 223 -3.75 -10.47 -9.37
C ASP A 223 -5.12 -11.12 -9.10
N LEU A 224 -5.65 -11.85 -10.07
CA LEU A 224 -6.94 -12.54 -9.94
C LEU A 224 -6.83 -13.76 -9.04
N PHE A 225 -5.76 -14.56 -9.18
CA PHE A 225 -5.55 -15.74 -8.34
C PHE A 225 -5.36 -15.37 -6.85
N LEU A 226 -4.53 -14.37 -6.55
CA LEU A 226 -4.38 -13.85 -5.18
C LEU A 226 -5.71 -13.34 -4.63
N MET A 227 -6.54 -12.71 -5.46
CA MET A 227 -7.89 -12.30 -5.05
C MET A 227 -8.76 -13.53 -4.74
N CYS A 228 -8.80 -14.55 -5.59
CA CYS A 228 -9.61 -15.76 -5.37
C CYS A 228 -9.22 -16.47 -4.07
N LEU A 229 -7.92 -16.66 -3.85
CA LEU A 229 -7.37 -17.24 -2.61
C LEU A 229 -7.75 -16.39 -1.38
N SER A 230 -7.58 -15.07 -1.46
CA SER A 230 -7.95 -14.16 -0.37
C SER A 230 -9.45 -14.19 -0.08
N SER A 231 -10.27 -14.29 -1.12
CA SER A 231 -11.73 -14.27 -1.02
C SER A 231 -12.26 -15.54 -0.39
N SER A 232 -11.67 -16.70 -0.72
CA SER A 232 -11.96 -17.98 -0.09
C SER A 232 -11.80 -17.90 1.44
N GLN A 233 -10.65 -17.41 1.91
CA GLN A 233 -10.39 -17.23 3.34
C GLN A 233 -11.29 -16.17 3.98
N ILE A 234 -11.41 -14.97 3.38
CA ILE A 234 -12.18 -13.86 3.96
C ILE A 234 -13.66 -14.19 4.07
N LEU A 235 -14.27 -14.78 3.04
CA LEU A 235 -15.70 -15.06 3.02
C LEU A 235 -16.04 -16.31 3.85
N SER A 236 -15.13 -17.30 3.93
CA SER A 236 -15.27 -18.40 4.89
C SER A 236 -15.17 -17.89 6.32
N ALA A 237 -14.23 -17.00 6.63
CA ALA A 237 -14.13 -16.34 7.93
C ALA A 237 -15.37 -15.48 8.24
N TYR A 238 -15.92 -14.77 7.25
CA TYR A 238 -17.14 -13.99 7.40
C TYR A 238 -18.38 -14.84 7.75
N LEU A 239 -18.49 -16.04 7.18
CA LEU A 239 -19.58 -16.97 7.46
C LEU A 239 -19.36 -17.74 8.77
N LEU A 240 -18.15 -18.24 9.03
CA LEU A 240 -17.89 -19.19 10.12
C LEU A 240 -17.36 -18.52 11.41
N LYS A 241 -16.52 -17.48 11.31
CA LYS A 241 -15.90 -16.82 12.47
C LYS A 241 -15.54 -15.35 12.21
N GLN A 242 -16.56 -14.49 12.27
CA GLN A 242 -16.40 -13.04 12.04
C GLN A 242 -15.41 -12.36 12.98
N GLU A 243 -15.20 -12.88 14.20
CA GLU A 243 -14.25 -12.30 15.17
C GLU A 243 -12.78 -12.46 14.76
N SER A 244 -12.48 -13.33 13.78
CA SER A 244 -11.14 -13.41 13.17
C SER A 244 -10.81 -12.19 12.28
N LEU A 245 -11.81 -11.35 11.97
CA LEU A 245 -11.69 -10.21 11.07
C LEU A 245 -11.70 -8.88 11.87
N PRO A 246 -10.87 -7.89 11.49
CA PRO A 246 -10.83 -6.58 12.14
C PRO A 246 -12.22 -5.91 12.22
N PRO A 247 -12.60 -5.24 13.33
CA PRO A 247 -13.96 -4.71 13.52
C PRO A 247 -14.46 -3.79 12.41
N SER A 248 -13.61 -2.92 11.86
CA SER A 248 -13.95 -2.04 10.74
C SER A 248 -14.19 -2.81 9.43
N TYR A 249 -13.50 -3.94 9.24
CA TYR A 249 -13.67 -4.80 8.07
C TYR A 249 -14.89 -5.73 8.23
N LYS A 250 -15.14 -6.25 9.43
CA LYS A 250 -16.38 -6.95 9.81
C LYS A 250 -17.62 -6.07 9.54
N SER A 251 -17.58 -4.80 9.96
CA SER A 251 -18.66 -3.83 9.67
C SER A 251 -18.87 -3.59 8.17
N PHE A 252 -17.78 -3.46 7.38
CA PHE A 252 -17.85 -3.37 5.93
C PHE A 252 -18.48 -4.61 5.29
N LEU A 253 -18.07 -5.81 5.71
CA LEU A 253 -18.60 -7.07 5.19
C LEU A 253 -20.07 -7.28 5.56
N ASN A 254 -20.49 -6.99 6.79
CA ASN A 254 -21.91 -7.04 7.17
C ASN A 254 -22.76 -6.10 6.30
N LYS A 255 -22.28 -4.86 6.06
CA LYS A 255 -22.99 -3.88 5.22
C LYS A 255 -23.12 -4.31 3.74
N HIS A 256 -22.09 -4.91 3.15
CA HIS A 256 -22.11 -5.28 1.73
C HIS A 256 -22.67 -6.69 1.48
N GLY A 257 -22.37 -7.64 2.38
CA GLY A 257 -22.93 -8.99 2.44
C GLY A 257 -24.44 -8.98 2.64
N GLY A 258 -24.99 -7.97 3.34
CA GLY A 258 -26.41 -7.63 3.30
C GLY A 258 -27.35 -8.74 3.74
N LYS A 259 -26.90 -9.52 4.73
CA LYS A 259 -27.67 -10.54 5.46
C LYS A 259 -27.67 -10.19 6.94
N ASP A 260 -28.73 -10.57 7.61
CA ASP A 260 -28.85 -10.41 9.05
C ASP A 260 -27.92 -11.39 9.80
N ALA A 261 -27.54 -11.04 11.03
CA ALA A 261 -26.71 -11.89 11.88
C ALA A 261 -27.36 -13.26 12.14
N VAL A 262 -28.70 -13.32 12.26
CA VAL A 262 -29.43 -14.58 12.49
C VAL A 262 -29.29 -15.53 11.30
N ILE A 263 -29.37 -15.03 10.06
CA ILE A 263 -29.15 -15.81 8.83
C ILE A 263 -27.70 -16.34 8.77
N LEU A 264 -26.73 -15.50 9.14
CA LEU A 264 -25.31 -15.88 9.14
C LEU A 264 -24.99 -16.91 10.23
N GLN A 265 -25.67 -16.86 11.37
CA GLN A 265 -25.56 -17.87 12.43
C GLN A 265 -26.15 -19.21 12.00
N GLY A 266 -27.34 -19.23 11.37
CA GLY A 266 -27.91 -20.48 10.81
C GLY A 266 -27.03 -21.10 9.72
N MET A 267 -26.44 -20.27 8.84
CA MET A 267 -25.43 -20.70 7.87
C MET A 267 -24.20 -21.35 8.53
N LYS A 268 -23.72 -20.76 9.63
CA LYS A 268 -22.57 -21.27 10.38
C LYS A 268 -22.86 -22.60 11.06
N GLU A 269 -24.03 -22.73 11.70
CA GLU A 269 -24.46 -23.95 12.39
C GLU A 269 -24.53 -25.11 11.40
N MET A 270 -25.25 -24.94 10.27
CA MET A 270 -25.31 -25.94 9.20
C MET A 270 -23.91 -26.29 8.66
N ALA A 271 -23.10 -25.30 8.27
CA ALA A 271 -21.79 -25.54 7.67
C ALA A 271 -20.78 -26.22 8.62
N SER A 272 -21.03 -26.14 9.93
CA SER A 272 -20.22 -26.77 10.99
C SER A 272 -20.77 -28.14 11.43
N GLY A 273 -21.92 -28.58 10.89
CA GLY A 273 -22.60 -29.80 11.32
C GLY A 273 -23.19 -29.72 12.74
N LEU A 274 -23.48 -28.51 13.23
CA LEU A 274 -24.11 -28.30 14.53
C LEU A 274 -25.64 -28.27 14.38
N PRO A 275 -26.42 -28.76 15.37
CA PRO A 275 -27.86 -28.61 15.37
C PRO A 275 -28.23 -27.12 15.41
N PHE A 276 -29.31 -26.74 14.72
CA PHE A 276 -29.76 -25.35 14.69
C PHE A 276 -30.20 -24.88 16.07
N SER A 277 -29.69 -23.73 16.50
CA SER A 277 -30.04 -23.16 17.81
C SER A 277 -31.33 -22.35 17.77
N ASN A 278 -31.63 -21.68 16.66
CA ASN A 278 -32.69 -20.66 16.56
C ASN A 278 -33.32 -20.57 15.15
N LEU A 279 -33.92 -21.66 14.64
CA LEU A 279 -34.66 -21.63 13.36
C LEU A 279 -35.82 -20.63 13.38
N GLU A 280 -36.60 -20.59 14.48
CA GLU A 280 -37.72 -19.68 14.67
C GLU A 280 -37.32 -18.20 14.53
N ALA A 281 -36.09 -17.84 14.89
CA ALA A 281 -35.59 -16.47 14.73
C ALA A 281 -35.38 -16.10 13.25
N ILE A 282 -34.99 -17.06 12.41
CA ILE A 282 -34.87 -16.89 10.95
C ILE A 282 -36.26 -16.77 10.33
N GLU A 283 -37.21 -17.62 10.72
CA GLU A 283 -38.61 -17.56 10.26
C GLU A 283 -39.25 -16.22 10.66
N LYS A 284 -39.09 -15.80 11.91
CA LYS A 284 -39.56 -14.49 12.41
C LYS A 284 -38.94 -13.33 11.65
N PHE A 285 -37.66 -13.39 11.29
CA PHE A 285 -37.00 -12.37 10.46
C PHE A 285 -37.61 -12.28 9.05
N TYR A 286 -37.89 -13.42 8.40
CA TYR A 286 -38.57 -13.41 7.11
C TYR A 286 -40.01 -12.90 7.24
N LYS A 287 -40.72 -13.27 8.30
CA LYS A 287 -42.09 -12.82 8.59
C LYS A 287 -42.18 -11.30 8.81
N THR A 288 -41.24 -10.69 9.54
CA THR A 288 -41.17 -9.21 9.65
C THR A 288 -40.81 -8.53 8.32
N THR A 289 -40.20 -9.26 7.39
CA THR A 289 -39.92 -8.80 6.02
C THR A 289 -41.08 -9.08 5.05
N GLY A 290 -42.20 -9.63 5.54
CA GLY A 290 -43.41 -9.91 4.75
C GLY A 290 -43.35 -11.22 3.94
N VAL A 291 -42.46 -12.15 4.28
CA VAL A 291 -42.37 -13.48 3.65
C VAL A 291 -42.60 -14.55 4.71
N ASP A 292 -43.70 -15.30 4.61
CA ASP A 292 -43.96 -16.44 5.50
C ASP A 292 -43.23 -17.68 4.96
N ILE A 293 -42.40 -18.28 5.80
CA ILE A 293 -41.52 -19.39 5.47
C ILE A 293 -41.47 -20.34 6.65
N LYS A 294 -41.63 -21.64 6.38
CA LYS A 294 -41.37 -22.70 7.33
C LYS A 294 -40.07 -23.40 6.94
N LEU A 295 -39.10 -23.44 7.85
CA LEU A 295 -37.81 -24.07 7.64
C LEU A 295 -37.82 -25.51 8.17
N ASP A 296 -37.31 -26.43 7.35
CA ASP A 296 -37.17 -27.83 7.72
C ASP A 296 -35.86 -28.02 8.51
N PRO A 297 -35.88 -28.54 9.76
CA PRO A 297 -34.66 -28.81 10.52
C PRO A 297 -33.74 -29.87 9.89
N GLU A 298 -34.24 -30.73 8.99
CA GLU A 298 -33.44 -31.75 8.28
C GLU A 298 -32.87 -31.26 6.94
N MET A 299 -33.04 -29.97 6.60
CA MET A 299 -32.57 -29.42 5.31
C MET A 299 -31.04 -29.55 5.14
N LYS A 300 -30.61 -30.18 4.05
CA LYS A 300 -29.17 -30.38 3.72
C LYS A 300 -28.52 -29.20 3.00
N VAL A 301 -29.33 -28.26 2.52
CA VAL A 301 -28.91 -27.14 1.64
C VAL A 301 -29.49 -25.83 2.19
N PRO A 302 -28.67 -24.80 2.47
CA PRO A 302 -29.13 -23.60 3.18
C PRO A 302 -29.84 -22.56 2.29
N CYS A 303 -30.24 -22.92 1.08
CA CYS A 303 -30.88 -21.98 0.14
C CYS A 303 -32.11 -21.30 0.77
N SER A 304 -32.96 -22.05 1.48
CA SER A 304 -34.12 -21.53 2.20
C SER A 304 -33.75 -20.55 3.33
N ILE A 305 -32.64 -20.79 4.05
CA ILE A 305 -32.10 -19.84 5.05
C ILE A 305 -31.57 -18.57 4.37
N VAL A 306 -30.89 -18.70 3.23
CA VAL A 306 -30.22 -17.58 2.56
C VAL A 306 -31.19 -16.65 1.85
N HIS A 307 -32.17 -17.20 1.12
CA HIS A 307 -33.03 -16.42 0.24
C HIS A 307 -34.53 -16.73 0.35
N GLY A 308 -34.91 -17.58 1.30
CA GLY A 308 -36.30 -17.94 1.51
C GLY A 308 -36.95 -18.52 0.26
N ASN A 309 -38.24 -18.18 0.07
CA ASN A 309 -39.06 -18.64 -1.05
C ASN A 309 -38.63 -18.10 -2.43
N GLN A 310 -37.57 -17.28 -2.54
CA GLN A 310 -37.07 -16.80 -3.83
C GLN A 310 -36.25 -17.89 -4.54
N GLY A 311 -36.38 -18.01 -5.86
CA GLY A 311 -35.46 -18.82 -6.66
C GLY A 311 -34.03 -18.25 -6.61
N CYS A 312 -33.03 -19.13 -6.61
CA CYS A 312 -31.61 -18.76 -6.45
C CYS A 312 -31.16 -17.68 -7.44
N LEU A 313 -31.56 -17.78 -8.70
CA LEU A 313 -31.23 -16.80 -9.74
C LEU A 313 -31.89 -15.44 -9.49
N THR A 314 -33.18 -15.43 -9.12
CA THR A 314 -33.94 -14.23 -8.74
C THR A 314 -33.29 -13.52 -7.55
N HIS A 315 -32.89 -14.28 -6.53
CA HIS A 315 -32.16 -13.75 -5.38
C HIS A 315 -30.83 -13.11 -5.82
N VAL A 316 -30.03 -13.79 -6.66
CA VAL A 316 -28.73 -13.26 -7.13
C VAL A 316 -28.90 -11.95 -7.90
N VAL A 317 -29.90 -11.83 -8.77
CA VAL A 317 -30.18 -10.61 -9.54
C VAL A 317 -30.68 -9.47 -8.63
N SER A 318 -31.66 -9.76 -7.75
CA SER A 318 -32.17 -8.78 -6.77
C SER A 318 -31.07 -8.28 -5.84
N PHE A 319 -30.28 -9.20 -5.29
CA PHE A 319 -29.15 -8.90 -4.42
C PHE A 319 -28.05 -8.10 -5.15
N PHE A 320 -27.75 -8.40 -6.42
CA PHE A 320 -26.81 -7.63 -7.22
C PHE A 320 -27.22 -6.16 -7.35
N ILE A 321 -28.50 -5.88 -7.66
CA ILE A 321 -29.03 -4.52 -7.76
C ILE A 321 -28.94 -3.80 -6.41
N GLN A 322 -29.31 -4.46 -5.32
CA GLN A 322 -29.19 -3.92 -3.96
C GLN A 322 -27.72 -3.65 -3.57
N ALA A 323 -26.82 -4.58 -3.87
CA ALA A 323 -25.39 -4.45 -3.60
C ALA A 323 -24.76 -3.28 -4.38
N TYR A 324 -25.17 -3.07 -5.63
CA TYR A 324 -24.73 -1.91 -6.43
C TYR A 324 -25.21 -0.59 -5.81
N LYS A 325 -26.49 -0.49 -5.41
CA LYS A 325 -27.02 0.66 -4.66
C LYS A 325 -26.26 0.91 -3.35
N ARG A 326 -25.87 -0.14 -2.62
CA ARG A 326 -25.05 -0.03 -1.40
C ARG A 326 -23.58 0.36 -1.67
N ALA A 327 -23.03 0.02 -2.84
CA ALA A 327 -21.63 0.29 -3.21
C ALA A 327 -21.37 1.72 -3.69
N LEU A 328 -22.30 2.31 -4.46
CA LEU A 328 -22.20 3.68 -4.99
C LEU A 328 -21.80 4.74 -3.94
N PRO A 329 -22.47 4.89 -2.78
CA PRO A 329 -22.13 5.94 -1.81
C PRO A 329 -20.78 5.72 -1.11
N VAL A 330 -20.19 4.52 -1.22
CA VAL A 330 -18.85 4.22 -0.66
C VAL A 330 -17.75 4.64 -1.64
N TYR A 331 -17.91 4.39 -2.94
CA TYR A 331 -16.90 4.73 -3.93
C TYR A 331 -16.98 6.17 -4.45
N LEU A 332 -18.17 6.78 -4.49
CA LEU A 332 -18.34 8.13 -5.02
C LEU A 332 -17.43 9.17 -4.32
N PRO A 333 -17.31 9.23 -2.98
CA PRO A 333 -16.37 10.15 -2.33
C PRO A 333 -14.91 9.83 -2.65
N VAL A 334 -14.55 8.55 -2.74
CA VAL A 334 -13.16 8.09 -2.98
C VAL A 334 -12.65 8.50 -4.36
N TYR A 335 -13.51 8.58 -5.38
CA TYR A 335 -13.15 9.08 -6.70
C TYR A 335 -13.30 10.59 -6.85
N LEU A 336 -14.33 11.19 -6.22
CA LEU A 336 -14.64 12.61 -6.36
C LEU A 336 -13.69 13.50 -5.56
N ILE A 337 -13.35 13.14 -4.32
CA ILE A 337 -12.50 13.98 -3.45
C ILE A 337 -11.09 14.20 -4.04
N PRO A 338 -10.36 13.18 -4.53
CA PRO A 338 -9.06 13.41 -5.18
C PRO A 338 -9.18 14.25 -6.45
N ALA A 339 -10.27 14.11 -7.22
CA ALA A 339 -10.52 14.94 -8.41
C ALA A 339 -10.73 16.41 -8.03
N LEU A 340 -11.51 16.70 -6.98
CA LEU A 340 -11.75 18.05 -6.47
C LEU A 340 -10.48 18.70 -5.88
N ILE A 341 -9.67 17.94 -5.12
CA ILE A 341 -8.48 18.47 -4.44
C ILE A 341 -7.31 18.64 -5.42
N VAL A 342 -6.95 17.58 -6.14
CA VAL A 342 -5.70 17.52 -6.93
C VAL A 342 -5.86 18.17 -8.30
N HIS A 343 -7.05 18.05 -8.92
CA HIS A 343 -7.30 18.53 -10.27
C HIS A 343 -8.15 19.81 -10.33
N ARG A 344 -8.23 20.59 -9.22
CA ARG A 344 -9.03 21.84 -9.13
C ARG A 344 -8.90 22.75 -10.36
N LYS A 345 -7.68 23.00 -10.85
CA LYS A 345 -7.43 23.86 -12.03
C LYS A 345 -8.00 23.22 -13.31
N GLY A 346 -7.61 21.98 -13.62
CA GLY A 346 -8.12 21.26 -14.80
C GLY A 346 -9.62 20.95 -14.75
N LEU A 347 -10.25 20.92 -13.58
CA LEU A 347 -11.69 20.75 -13.40
C LEU A 347 -12.47 22.01 -13.80
N LEU A 348 -11.88 23.20 -13.61
CA LEU A 348 -12.46 24.46 -14.11
C LEU A 348 -12.36 24.54 -15.64
N GLU A 349 -11.27 24.04 -16.22
CA GLU A 349 -11.03 24.07 -17.68
C GLU A 349 -11.79 22.98 -18.46
N ARG A 350 -11.93 21.76 -17.91
CA ARG A 350 -12.56 20.61 -18.61
C ARG A 350 -13.44 19.74 -17.70
N PRO A 351 -14.49 20.30 -17.07
CA PRO A 351 -15.28 19.65 -16.02
C PRO A 351 -15.84 18.29 -16.45
N TYR A 352 -16.53 18.23 -17.59
CA TYR A 352 -17.20 17.02 -18.08
C TYR A 352 -16.24 15.83 -18.29
N THR A 353 -15.02 16.07 -18.79
CA THR A 353 -14.08 15.00 -19.09
C THR A 353 -13.45 14.37 -17.83
N ILE A 354 -13.19 15.18 -16.80
CA ILE A 354 -12.63 14.71 -15.54
C ILE A 354 -13.72 14.06 -14.69
N LEU A 355 -14.89 14.71 -14.60
CA LEU A 355 -16.03 14.17 -13.87
C LEU A 355 -16.54 12.86 -14.51
N GLY A 356 -16.63 12.78 -15.84
CA GLY A 356 -16.97 11.55 -16.57
C GLY A 356 -15.99 10.41 -16.29
N LYS A 357 -14.68 10.67 -16.28
CA LYS A 357 -13.66 9.67 -15.90
C LYS A 357 -13.79 9.22 -14.43
N GLY A 358 -14.17 10.13 -13.53
CA GLY A 358 -14.44 9.84 -12.12
C GLY A 358 -15.71 9.01 -11.89
N LEU A 359 -16.80 9.37 -12.57
CA LEU A 359 -18.07 8.64 -12.55
C LEU A 359 -17.93 7.24 -13.16
N LEU A 360 -17.25 7.10 -14.30
CA LEU A 360 -16.93 5.80 -14.90
C LEU A 360 -16.06 4.94 -13.98
N GLY A 361 -15.11 5.56 -13.25
CA GLY A 361 -14.32 4.89 -12.21
C GLY A 361 -15.18 4.42 -11.04
N THR A 362 -16.13 5.24 -10.61
CA THR A 362 -17.08 4.94 -9.52
C THR A 362 -18.04 3.80 -9.90
N ALA A 363 -18.62 3.86 -11.09
CA ALA A 363 -19.51 2.83 -11.64
C ALA A 363 -18.78 1.50 -11.79
N ARG A 364 -17.58 1.48 -12.40
CA ARG A 364 -16.73 0.29 -12.54
C ARG A 364 -16.37 -0.33 -11.19
N SER A 365 -16.04 0.49 -10.19
CA SER A 365 -15.72 0.02 -8.83
C SER A 365 -16.94 -0.55 -8.11
N SER A 366 -18.09 0.11 -8.25
CA SER A 366 -19.35 -0.31 -7.63
C SER A 366 -19.86 -1.61 -8.27
N LEU A 367 -19.66 -1.78 -9.57
CA LEU A 367 -19.95 -2.99 -10.33
C LEU A 367 -19.02 -4.14 -9.90
N PHE A 368 -17.71 -3.88 -9.75
CA PHE A 368 -16.79 -4.87 -9.19
C PHE A 368 -17.27 -5.38 -7.82
N LEU A 369 -17.59 -4.46 -6.89
CA LEU A 369 -18.02 -4.86 -5.55
C LEU A 369 -19.40 -5.54 -5.53
N SER A 370 -20.34 -5.13 -6.39
CA SER A 370 -21.65 -5.78 -6.46
C SER A 370 -21.56 -7.18 -7.06
N VAL A 371 -20.77 -7.39 -8.13
CA VAL A 371 -20.50 -8.73 -8.68
C VAL A 371 -19.73 -9.59 -7.69
N TYR A 372 -18.76 -9.03 -6.95
CA TYR A 372 -18.05 -9.75 -5.90
C TYR A 372 -19.01 -10.32 -4.85
N CYS A 373 -19.91 -9.49 -4.31
CA CYS A 373 -20.87 -9.92 -3.29
C CYS A 373 -21.99 -10.83 -3.85
N SER A 374 -22.49 -10.60 -5.07
CA SER A 374 -23.55 -11.45 -5.64
C SER A 374 -23.01 -12.81 -6.11
N SER A 375 -21.79 -12.85 -6.65
CA SER A 375 -21.13 -14.10 -7.04
C SER A 375 -20.80 -14.99 -5.83
N ALA A 376 -20.55 -14.42 -4.64
CA ALA A 376 -20.38 -15.20 -3.42
C ALA A 376 -21.61 -16.04 -3.08
N TRP A 377 -22.80 -15.43 -3.14
CA TRP A 377 -24.07 -16.15 -2.94
C TRP A 377 -24.39 -17.09 -4.11
N MET A 378 -24.11 -16.68 -5.35
CA MET A 378 -24.31 -17.53 -6.54
C MET A 378 -23.51 -18.83 -6.46
N TRP A 379 -22.19 -18.75 -6.25
CA TRP A 379 -21.30 -19.91 -6.26
C TRP A 379 -21.50 -20.83 -5.06
N THR A 380 -21.80 -20.28 -3.87
CA THR A 380 -22.11 -21.10 -2.69
C THR A 380 -23.43 -21.85 -2.88
N CYS A 381 -24.52 -21.20 -3.28
CA CYS A 381 -25.78 -21.86 -3.60
C CYS A 381 -25.63 -22.92 -4.71
N PHE A 382 -24.83 -22.63 -5.74
CA PHE A 382 -24.55 -23.57 -6.84
C PHE A 382 -23.84 -24.84 -6.34
N LEU A 383 -22.76 -24.71 -5.55
CA LEU A 383 -22.06 -25.88 -5.02
C LEU A 383 -22.89 -26.66 -3.99
N PHE A 384 -23.60 -25.99 -3.08
CA PHE A 384 -24.46 -26.69 -2.11
C PHE A 384 -25.57 -27.49 -2.81
N ARG A 385 -26.10 -27.00 -3.93
CA ARG A 385 -27.09 -27.73 -4.73
C ARG A 385 -26.51 -28.91 -5.50
N ILE A 386 -25.30 -28.81 -6.04
CA ILE A 386 -24.66 -29.89 -6.81
C ILE A 386 -24.25 -31.07 -5.94
N PHE A 387 -23.75 -30.80 -4.74
CA PHE A 387 -23.24 -31.84 -3.83
C PHE A 387 -24.20 -32.17 -2.67
N GLU A 388 -25.37 -31.52 -2.63
CA GLU A 388 -26.45 -31.69 -1.63
C GLU A 388 -25.98 -31.65 -0.16
N LYS A 389 -24.94 -30.85 0.11
CA LYS A 389 -24.26 -30.75 1.41
C LYS A 389 -23.85 -29.32 1.69
N CYS A 390 -23.71 -28.99 2.97
CA CYS A 390 -23.16 -27.72 3.42
C CYS A 390 -22.05 -28.00 4.46
N ASN A 391 -20.79 -27.96 4.01
CA ASN A 391 -19.62 -28.21 4.85
C ASN A 391 -18.63 -27.04 4.73
N ILE A 392 -17.82 -26.79 5.76
CA ILE A 392 -16.69 -25.83 5.76
C ILE A 392 -15.88 -25.80 4.44
N PRO A 393 -15.33 -26.93 3.92
CA PRO A 393 -14.59 -26.92 2.65
C PRO A 393 -15.42 -26.49 1.44
N MET A 394 -16.74 -26.73 1.44
CA MET A 394 -17.62 -26.28 0.35
C MET A 394 -17.87 -24.78 0.40
N VAL A 395 -17.95 -24.19 1.60
CA VAL A 395 -17.95 -22.73 1.77
C VAL A 395 -16.67 -22.14 1.17
N ALA A 396 -15.51 -22.72 1.49
CA ALA A 396 -14.21 -22.27 0.97
C ALA A 396 -14.10 -22.41 -0.56
N MET A 397 -14.54 -23.52 -1.13
CA MET A 397 -14.59 -23.73 -2.59
C MET A 397 -15.57 -22.78 -3.29
N GLY A 398 -16.77 -22.59 -2.74
CA GLY A 398 -17.79 -21.71 -3.33
C GLY A 398 -17.41 -20.24 -3.27
N THR A 399 -16.61 -19.84 -2.29
CA THR A 399 -16.14 -18.46 -2.14
C THR A 399 -14.87 -18.17 -2.93
N PHE A 400 -14.16 -19.16 -3.47
CA PHE A 400 -12.93 -18.96 -4.25
C PHE A 400 -13.18 -18.25 -5.62
N PRO A 401 -14.11 -18.67 -6.50
CA PRO A 401 -14.31 -18.04 -7.81
C PRO A 401 -14.79 -16.58 -7.77
N THR A 402 -15.28 -16.11 -6.62
CA THR A 402 -15.74 -14.73 -6.40
C THR A 402 -14.65 -13.69 -6.71
N GLY A 403 -13.38 -14.04 -6.49
CA GLY A 403 -12.24 -13.18 -6.78
C GLY A 403 -12.04 -12.87 -8.26
N LEU A 404 -12.62 -13.66 -9.17
CA LEU A 404 -12.60 -13.39 -10.62
C LEU A 404 -13.32 -12.08 -10.99
N SER A 405 -14.27 -11.64 -10.17
CA SER A 405 -14.94 -10.33 -10.31
C SER A 405 -13.94 -9.16 -10.37
N LEU A 406 -12.74 -9.30 -9.81
CA LEU A 406 -11.67 -8.29 -9.88
C LEU A 406 -11.22 -8.00 -11.32
N ALA A 407 -11.53 -8.87 -12.29
CA ALA A 407 -11.36 -8.57 -13.72
C ALA A 407 -12.15 -7.31 -14.14
N ILE A 408 -13.26 -6.99 -13.47
CA ILE A 408 -14.04 -5.76 -13.70
C ILE A 408 -13.25 -4.51 -13.28
N GLU A 409 -12.24 -4.60 -12.41
CA GLU A 409 -11.45 -3.45 -11.97
C GLU A 409 -10.28 -3.12 -12.92
N LYS A 410 -9.75 -1.88 -12.89
CA LYS A 410 -8.62 -1.44 -13.74
C LYS A 410 -7.33 -2.18 -13.35
N LYS A 411 -6.58 -2.72 -14.33
CA LYS A 411 -5.38 -3.56 -14.11
C LYS A 411 -4.34 -2.93 -13.16
N SER A 412 -4.18 -1.62 -13.18
CA SER A 412 -3.30 -0.89 -12.25
C SER A 412 -3.72 -1.04 -10.78
N ARG A 413 -5.03 -1.04 -10.50
CA ARG A 413 -5.61 -1.13 -9.15
C ARG A 413 -5.78 -2.58 -8.68
N ARG A 414 -5.96 -3.56 -9.58
CA ARG A 414 -6.19 -4.97 -9.23
C ARG A 414 -5.18 -5.50 -8.20
N MET A 415 -3.88 -5.44 -8.50
CA MET A 415 -2.81 -5.87 -7.56
C MET A 415 -2.88 -5.17 -6.19
N GLU A 416 -3.29 -3.90 -6.12
CA GLU A 416 -3.37 -3.18 -4.84
C GLU A 416 -4.56 -3.65 -3.99
N ILE A 417 -5.68 -3.99 -4.63
CA ILE A 417 -6.83 -4.63 -3.96
C ILE A 417 -6.46 -6.05 -3.55
N SER A 418 -5.90 -6.87 -4.44
CA SER A 418 -5.53 -8.26 -4.13
C SER A 418 -4.58 -8.33 -2.94
N LEU A 419 -3.58 -7.45 -2.84
CA LEU A 419 -2.65 -7.42 -1.71
C LEU A 419 -3.27 -6.90 -0.42
N TYR A 420 -4.22 -5.96 -0.51
CA TYR A 420 -4.99 -5.54 0.66
C TYR A 420 -5.87 -6.69 1.18
N CYS A 421 -6.59 -7.39 0.30
CA CYS A 421 -7.37 -8.56 0.67
C CYS A 421 -6.48 -9.70 1.18
N LEU A 422 -5.33 -9.97 0.57
CA LEU A 422 -4.40 -11.00 1.02
C LEU A 422 -3.89 -10.73 2.45
N ALA A 423 -3.58 -9.48 2.78
CA ALA A 423 -3.21 -9.11 4.14
C ALA A 423 -4.33 -9.40 5.15
N ARG A 424 -5.60 -9.16 4.80
CA ARG A 424 -6.77 -9.50 5.63
C ARG A 424 -7.02 -11.01 5.73
N ALA A 425 -6.81 -11.73 4.64
CA ALA A 425 -6.91 -13.19 4.61
C ALA A 425 -5.86 -13.83 5.54
N ILE A 426 -4.60 -13.39 5.47
CA ILE A 426 -3.52 -13.87 6.35
C ILE A 426 -3.80 -13.52 7.81
N GLU A 427 -4.23 -12.28 8.11
CA GLU A 427 -4.59 -11.84 9.46
C GLU A 427 -5.68 -12.73 10.08
N SER A 428 -6.75 -13.02 9.33
CA SER A 428 -7.82 -13.94 9.74
C SER A 428 -7.36 -15.40 9.84
N PHE A 429 -6.55 -15.87 8.89
CA PHE A 429 -6.02 -17.24 8.90
C PHE A 429 -5.13 -17.50 10.12
N CYS A 430 -4.23 -16.56 10.44
CA CYS A 430 -3.40 -16.64 11.65
C CYS A 430 -4.24 -16.61 12.94
N ALA A 431 -5.31 -15.81 12.99
CA ALA A 431 -6.25 -15.83 14.11
C ALA A 431 -6.87 -17.23 14.27
N CYS A 432 -7.48 -17.78 13.21
CA CYS A 432 -8.07 -19.12 13.21
C CYS A 432 -7.06 -20.23 13.58
N LEU A 433 -5.82 -20.17 13.11
CA LEU A 433 -4.76 -21.12 13.50
C LEU A 433 -4.35 -21.01 14.98
N THR A 434 -4.42 -19.81 15.56
CA THR A 434 -4.17 -19.58 16.98
C THR A 434 -5.32 -20.15 17.82
N ASP A 435 -6.57 -20.00 17.35
CA ASP A 435 -7.76 -20.54 17.99
C ASP A 435 -7.81 -22.08 18.00
N ILE A 436 -7.26 -22.72 16.96
CA ILE A 436 -7.11 -24.18 16.86
C ILE A 436 -5.93 -24.68 17.73
N GLY A 437 -5.11 -23.78 18.28
CA GLY A 437 -3.95 -24.11 19.11
C GLY A 437 -2.70 -24.53 18.33
N TYR A 438 -2.74 -24.49 16.99
CA TYR A 438 -1.61 -24.87 16.14
C TYR A 438 -0.47 -23.84 16.15
N LEU A 439 -0.81 -22.56 16.25
CA LEU A 439 0.17 -21.51 16.55
C LEU A 439 0.26 -21.34 18.07
N PRO A 440 1.46 -21.38 18.67
CA PRO A 440 1.61 -21.06 20.08
C PRO A 440 1.12 -19.63 20.30
N GLN A 441 0.17 -19.46 21.21
CA GLN A 441 -0.34 -18.15 21.61
C GLN A 441 0.85 -17.37 22.21
N SER A 442 1.50 -16.54 21.38
CA SER A 442 2.85 -16.02 21.66
C SER A 442 2.83 -14.91 22.71
N LYS A 443 2.66 -15.31 23.97
CA LYS A 443 2.66 -14.45 25.16
C LYS A 443 4.00 -13.69 25.33
N ASN A 444 5.07 -14.15 24.69
CA ASN A 444 6.40 -13.53 24.76
C ASN A 444 6.58 -12.34 23.80
N VAL A 445 5.96 -12.31 22.62
CA VAL A 445 6.18 -11.23 21.63
C VAL A 445 5.06 -10.19 21.70
N LYS A 446 5.06 -9.37 22.76
CA LYS A 446 4.03 -8.34 23.05
C LYS A 446 3.79 -7.33 21.92
N ARG A 447 4.72 -7.18 20.97
CA ARG A 447 4.68 -6.28 19.79
C ARG A 447 5.18 -6.95 18.50
N ALA A 448 4.58 -8.07 18.11
CA ALA A 448 4.90 -8.76 16.85
C ALA A 448 4.70 -7.87 15.61
N ASP A 449 3.80 -6.88 15.69
CA ASP A 449 3.56 -5.87 14.65
C ASP A 449 4.83 -5.07 14.32
N VAL A 450 5.63 -4.72 15.33
CA VAL A 450 6.89 -3.98 15.16
C VAL A 450 7.96 -4.84 14.49
N VAL A 451 8.06 -6.13 14.86
CA VAL A 451 9.01 -7.06 14.23
C VAL A 451 8.69 -7.27 12.75
N ILE A 452 7.41 -7.53 12.44
CA ILE A 452 6.92 -7.66 11.07
C ILE A 452 7.19 -6.38 10.28
N PHE A 453 6.87 -5.21 10.83
CA PHE A 453 7.12 -3.93 10.18
C PHE A 453 8.61 -3.70 9.91
N SER A 454 9.49 -3.97 10.89
CA SER A 454 10.95 -3.78 10.77
C SER A 454 11.57 -4.67 9.70
N LEU A 455 11.15 -5.93 9.61
CA LEU A 455 11.56 -6.83 8.52
C LEU A 455 11.06 -6.31 7.16
N SER A 456 9.82 -5.81 7.12
CA SER A 456 9.22 -5.28 5.89
C SER A 456 9.94 -4.03 5.39
N THR A 457 10.29 -3.10 6.28
CA THR A 457 11.02 -1.88 5.93
C THR A 457 12.46 -2.16 5.53
N ALA A 458 13.14 -3.12 6.17
CA ALA A 458 14.45 -3.61 5.75
C ALA A 458 14.43 -4.10 4.28
N ILE A 459 13.44 -4.93 3.93
CA ILE A 459 13.27 -5.45 2.57
C ILE A 459 12.94 -4.32 1.57
N ILE A 460 11.99 -3.43 1.91
CA ILE A 460 11.59 -2.33 1.02
C ILE A 460 12.77 -1.37 0.75
N MET A 461 13.53 -1.01 1.78
CA MET A 461 14.67 -0.10 1.63
C MET A 461 15.85 -0.75 0.90
N HIS A 462 16.08 -2.05 1.10
CA HIS A 462 17.02 -2.81 0.29
C HIS A 462 16.63 -2.80 -1.20
N CYS A 463 15.36 -3.09 -1.53
CA CYS A 463 14.87 -3.03 -2.91
C CYS A 463 15.00 -1.61 -3.49
N TYR A 464 14.68 -0.57 -2.71
CA TYR A 464 14.81 0.83 -3.12
C TYR A 464 16.26 1.23 -3.41
N ALA A 465 17.23 0.71 -2.66
CA ALA A 465 18.65 1.00 -2.89
C ALA A 465 19.27 0.21 -4.05
N GLN A 466 18.78 -1.01 -4.35
CA GLN A 466 19.34 -1.86 -5.41
C GLN A 466 18.62 -1.73 -6.76
N GLU A 467 17.29 -1.75 -6.78
CA GLU A 467 16.49 -1.86 -8.02
C GLU A 467 15.29 -0.89 -8.01
N ARG A 468 15.58 0.41 -8.15
CA ARG A 468 14.58 1.49 -8.15
C ARG A 468 13.47 1.32 -9.19
N GLU A 469 13.80 0.77 -10.36
CA GLU A 469 12.88 0.57 -11.49
C GLU A 469 11.71 -0.39 -11.18
N VAL A 470 11.86 -1.24 -10.16
CA VAL A 470 10.82 -2.19 -9.71
C VAL A 470 9.63 -1.48 -9.05
N PHE A 471 9.84 -0.25 -8.55
CA PHE A 471 8.81 0.57 -7.92
C PHE A 471 7.93 1.26 -8.96
N ARG A 472 6.61 1.31 -8.70
CA ARG A 472 5.72 2.18 -9.49
C ARG A 472 6.11 3.64 -9.22
N SER A 473 6.17 4.45 -10.28
CA SER A 473 6.53 5.89 -10.23
C SER A 473 5.91 6.65 -9.06
N LYS A 474 4.61 6.46 -8.76
CA LYS A 474 3.95 7.12 -7.62
C LYS A 474 4.60 6.84 -6.26
N TYR A 475 5.07 5.62 -6.01
CA TYR A 475 5.76 5.28 -4.76
C TYR A 475 7.22 5.71 -4.80
N LEU A 476 7.88 5.54 -5.95
CA LEU A 476 9.26 5.96 -6.17
C LEU A 476 9.42 7.48 -5.93
N ASN A 477 8.57 8.31 -6.53
CA ASN A 477 8.58 9.76 -6.36
C ASN A 477 8.42 10.20 -4.89
N VAL A 478 7.65 9.46 -4.08
CA VAL A 478 7.50 9.76 -2.65
C VAL A 478 8.76 9.38 -1.87
N LEU A 479 9.35 8.21 -2.17
CA LEU A 479 10.60 7.78 -1.55
C LEU A 479 11.77 8.71 -1.94
N ASP A 480 11.92 9.03 -3.22
CA ASP A 480 12.92 9.97 -3.74
C ASP A 480 12.74 11.37 -3.12
N TRP A 481 11.50 11.83 -2.91
CA TRP A 481 11.24 13.10 -2.25
C TRP A 481 11.68 13.08 -0.78
N VAL A 482 11.36 12.03 -0.01
CA VAL A 482 11.73 11.91 1.42
C VAL A 482 13.23 11.71 1.61
N PHE A 483 13.79 10.68 0.98
CA PHE A 483 15.13 10.15 1.24
C PHE A 483 16.20 10.76 0.32
N GLY A 484 15.80 11.41 -0.77
CA GLY A 484 16.69 11.73 -1.87
C GLY A 484 16.93 10.53 -2.77
N VAL A 485 17.34 10.80 -4.02
CA VAL A 485 17.76 9.77 -4.97
C VAL A 485 19.07 9.17 -4.45
N PRO A 486 19.13 7.86 -4.13
CA PRO A 486 20.40 7.24 -3.76
C PRO A 486 21.33 7.24 -4.99
N PRO A 487 22.66 7.35 -4.79
CA PRO A 487 23.60 7.26 -5.90
C PRO A 487 23.38 5.92 -6.64
N PRO A 488 23.40 5.90 -7.98
CA PRO A 488 23.23 4.66 -8.71
C PRO A 488 24.28 3.65 -8.26
N PRO A 489 23.94 2.35 -8.14
CA PRO A 489 24.95 1.33 -7.93
C PRO A 489 25.90 1.38 -9.12
N CYS A 490 27.08 1.99 -8.94
CA CYS A 490 28.07 2.13 -10.01
C CYS A 490 28.29 0.76 -10.64
N GLU A 491 28.23 0.70 -11.97
CA GLU A 491 28.42 -0.52 -12.75
C GLU A 491 29.56 -1.33 -12.17
N THR A 492 29.24 -2.51 -11.62
CA THR A 492 30.30 -3.43 -11.25
C THR A 492 31.12 -3.74 -12.50
N PRO A 493 32.44 -4.01 -12.40
CA PRO A 493 33.29 -4.30 -13.56
C PRO A 493 32.89 -5.58 -14.35
N ARG A 494 31.74 -6.18 -14.05
CA ARG A 494 31.09 -7.28 -14.78
C ARG A 494 29.99 -6.83 -15.77
N CYS A 495 29.68 -5.53 -15.87
CA CYS A 495 28.71 -5.01 -16.85
C CYS A 495 29.33 -4.59 -18.20
N LYS A 496 30.66 -4.65 -18.36
CA LYS A 496 31.36 -4.40 -19.64
C LYS A 496 31.88 -5.66 -20.32
N SER A 497 31.29 -6.82 -19.98
CA SER A 497 31.67 -8.13 -20.53
C SER A 497 30.44 -9.05 -20.62
N SER A 498 29.48 -8.70 -21.48
CA SER A 498 28.38 -9.54 -21.94
C SER A 498 27.88 -8.98 -23.28
#